data_AF-A8QW52-F1
#
_entry.id   AF-A8QW52-F1
#
_cell.length_a   1.000
_cell.length_b   1.000
_cell.length_c   1.000
_cell.angle_alpha   90.00
_cell.angle_beta   90.00
_cell.angle_gamma   90.00
#
_symmetry.space_group_name_H-M   'P 1'
#
loop_
_entity.id
_entity.type
_entity.pdbx_description
1 polymer ?
#
loop_
_entity_poly.entity_id
_entity_poly.type
_entity_poly.pdbx_seq_one_letter_code
_entity_poly.pdbx_strand_id
1 'polypeptide(L)'
;MASYTSTSGQFAVGKVAAANQDDETCMHALKLLGGLAVPFTIKAVIELGIMDLLLAADRAMTAEALTAALLCPAPAPAAAAAMVDRMLRFLASHGVVRCATESEELGSDDGKSCRRYAAAPVCKWFARGGGVESVVPMGFWMTSTTNMETWHNIKDGVLAGETPFDKAYGMPVFEYLGANGTMNTLFNEAMASHSMIITKRLLEVFRGFENYSVLVDVGGGNGTTMQMIRSQYENISGINYDLPHVIAQASPIEGVEHVAGNMFDNIPRGDAIILKWILHNWGDKECVKILKNCYTALPVNGTVIILEYILPETPEETLASQLAFDFDLGMMLFFGASGKERTEKELLELAREAGFSGDYTATYIFANVWAHEFTK
;
A
#
# COMPACT_ATOMS: atom_id res chain seq x y z
N MET A 1 6.10 -40.16 59.96
CA MET A 1 6.53 -38.90 59.30
C MET A 1 6.06 -38.94 57.87
N ALA A 2 4.87 -38.41 57.57
CA ALA A 2 4.50 -38.12 56.19
C ALA A 2 5.07 -36.72 55.88
N SER A 3 6.15 -36.68 55.11
CA SER A 3 6.76 -35.44 54.64
C SER A 3 5.80 -34.75 53.68
N TYR A 4 5.24 -33.62 54.08
CA TYR A 4 4.57 -32.70 53.18
C TYR A 4 5.63 -32.05 52.29
N THR A 5 5.78 -32.56 51.07
CA THR A 5 6.54 -31.89 50.03
C THR A 5 5.83 -30.60 49.62
N SER A 6 6.52 -29.48 49.82
CA SER A 6 6.17 -28.15 49.34
C SER A 6 5.97 -28.14 47.82
N THR A 7 4.74 -27.94 47.36
CA THR A 7 4.40 -27.64 45.96
C THR A 7 3.94 -26.18 45.74
N SER A 8 4.08 -25.30 46.75
CA SER A 8 3.54 -23.93 46.69
C SER A 8 4.32 -22.98 45.78
N GLY A 9 5.56 -23.31 45.39
CA GLY A 9 6.40 -22.45 44.53
C GLY A 9 5.95 -22.39 43.07
N GLN A 10 5.48 -23.51 42.50
CA GLN A 10 5.12 -23.57 41.08
C GLN A 10 3.76 -22.91 40.79
N PHE A 11 2.79 -23.02 41.70
CA PHE A 11 1.45 -22.44 41.52
C PHE A 11 1.44 -20.90 41.54
N ALA A 12 2.30 -20.27 42.36
CA ALA A 12 2.35 -18.81 42.46
C ALA A 12 3.03 -18.18 41.23
N VAL A 13 4.14 -18.78 40.76
CA VAL A 13 4.82 -18.33 39.52
C VAL A 13 3.91 -18.50 38.31
N GLY A 14 3.17 -19.61 38.22
CA GLY A 14 2.19 -19.83 37.15
C GLY A 14 1.05 -18.80 37.14
N LYS A 15 0.54 -18.38 38.30
CA LYS A 15 -0.53 -17.36 38.38
C LYS A 15 -0.05 -15.95 38.00
N VAL A 16 1.15 -15.56 38.41
CA VAL A 16 1.71 -14.25 38.05
C VAL A 16 2.04 -14.20 36.55
N ALA A 17 2.61 -15.27 35.99
CA ALA A 17 2.86 -15.38 34.57
C ALA A 17 1.55 -15.36 33.74
N ALA A 18 0.52 -16.09 34.18
CA ALA A 18 -0.79 -16.09 33.54
C ALA A 18 -1.49 -14.73 33.59
N ALA A 19 -1.47 -14.05 34.76
CA ALA A 19 -2.02 -12.69 34.87
C ALA A 19 -1.30 -11.70 33.95
N ASN A 20 0.03 -11.81 33.82
CA ASN A 20 0.80 -10.97 32.91
C ASN A 20 0.45 -11.23 31.44
N GLN A 21 0.17 -12.47 31.06
CA GLN A 21 -0.24 -12.83 29.69
C GLN A 21 -1.65 -12.31 29.35
N ASP A 22 -2.60 -12.39 30.28
CA ASP A 22 -3.95 -11.85 30.09
C ASP A 22 -3.92 -10.32 29.92
N ASP A 23 -3.09 -9.64 30.72
CA ASP A 23 -2.89 -8.19 30.61
C ASP A 23 -2.24 -7.79 29.28
N GLU A 24 -1.19 -8.50 28.84
CA GLU A 24 -0.56 -8.29 27.52
C GLU A 24 -1.55 -8.51 26.37
N THR A 25 -2.38 -9.54 26.46
CA THR A 25 -3.43 -9.84 25.46
C THR A 25 -4.49 -8.75 25.43
N CYS A 26 -4.91 -8.26 26.60
CA CYS A 26 -5.85 -7.14 26.72
C CYS A 26 -5.27 -5.85 26.10
N MET A 27 -4.01 -5.52 26.42
CA MET A 27 -3.31 -4.38 25.83
C MET A 27 -3.19 -4.49 24.32
N HIS A 28 -2.90 -5.70 23.81
CA HIS A 28 -2.86 -5.96 22.37
C HIS A 28 -4.23 -5.73 21.71
N ALA A 29 -5.31 -6.25 22.29
CA ALA A 29 -6.67 -6.04 21.77
C ALA A 29 -7.06 -4.55 21.71
N LEU A 30 -6.77 -3.79 22.76
CA LEU A 30 -6.97 -2.33 22.78
C LEU A 30 -6.13 -1.63 21.70
N LYS A 31 -4.91 -2.12 21.47
CA LYS A 31 -4.01 -1.56 20.46
C LYS A 31 -4.51 -1.79 19.03
N LEU A 32 -5.07 -2.97 18.75
CA LEU A 32 -5.68 -3.30 17.45
C LEU A 32 -6.86 -2.36 17.13
N LEU A 33 -7.78 -2.15 18.09
CA LEU A 33 -8.91 -1.23 17.92
C LEU A 33 -8.48 0.24 17.77
N GLY A 34 -7.37 0.63 18.42
CA GLY A 34 -6.80 1.98 18.35
C GLY A 34 -5.97 2.28 17.09
N GLY A 35 -5.95 1.37 16.11
CA GLY A 35 -5.08 1.45 14.92
C GLY A 35 -5.20 2.77 14.14
N LEU A 36 -6.37 3.41 14.13
CA LEU A 36 -6.63 4.66 13.39
C LEU A 36 -5.80 5.86 13.86
N ALA A 37 -5.42 5.91 15.14
CA ALA A 37 -4.73 7.10 15.68
C ALA A 37 -3.36 7.34 15.01
N VAL A 38 -2.64 6.28 14.64
CA VAL A 38 -1.32 6.37 14.00
C VAL A 38 -1.40 6.99 12.59
N PRO A 39 -2.12 6.41 11.61
CA PRO A 39 -2.19 6.95 10.26
C PRO A 39 -2.79 8.36 10.21
N PHE A 40 -3.81 8.67 11.04
CA PHE A 40 -4.36 10.04 11.09
C PHE A 40 -3.39 11.05 11.69
N THR A 41 -2.57 10.66 12.69
CA THR A 41 -1.53 11.55 13.21
C THR A 41 -0.42 11.75 12.19
N ILE A 42 -0.01 10.69 11.46
CA ILE A 42 0.97 10.77 10.36
C ILE A 42 0.44 11.71 9.26
N LYS A 43 -0.82 11.53 8.85
CA LYS A 43 -1.48 12.41 7.89
C LYS A 43 -1.44 13.87 8.34
N ALA A 44 -1.80 14.16 9.59
CA ALA A 44 -1.79 15.51 10.12
C ALA A 44 -0.38 16.15 10.10
N VAL A 45 0.66 15.43 10.52
CA VAL A 45 2.04 15.98 10.52
C VAL A 45 2.59 16.17 9.10
N ILE A 46 2.16 15.35 8.13
CA ILE A 46 2.45 15.57 6.71
C ILE A 46 1.70 16.82 6.22
N GLU A 47 0.40 16.94 6.51
CA GLU A 47 -0.44 18.07 6.11
C GLU A 47 0.08 19.42 6.62
N LEU A 48 0.57 19.44 7.85
CA LEU A 48 1.17 20.59 8.50
C LEU A 48 2.60 20.92 8.00
N GLY A 49 3.22 20.04 7.20
CA GLY A 49 4.60 20.18 6.72
C GLY A 49 5.67 19.81 7.76
N ILE A 50 5.27 19.28 8.91
CA ILE A 50 6.18 18.90 10.01
C ILE A 50 7.11 17.76 9.58
N MET A 51 6.62 16.81 8.79
CA MET A 51 7.44 15.69 8.34
C MET A 51 8.62 16.17 7.48
N ASP A 52 8.37 17.07 6.52
CA ASP A 52 9.42 17.63 5.66
C ASP A 52 10.40 18.49 6.47
N LEU A 53 9.93 19.25 7.45
CA LEU A 53 10.79 19.99 8.38
C LEU A 53 11.74 19.07 9.16
N LEU A 54 11.23 17.95 9.68
CA LEU A 54 12.04 16.98 10.42
C LEU A 54 13.07 16.28 9.52
N LEU A 55 12.74 16.04 8.25
CA LEU A 55 13.65 15.44 7.28
C LEU A 55 14.75 16.40 6.81
N ALA A 56 14.43 17.69 6.69
CA ALA A 56 15.37 18.73 6.27
C ALA A 56 16.25 19.26 7.41
N ALA A 57 15.93 18.95 8.67
CA ALA A 57 16.64 19.47 9.82
C ALA A 57 17.97 18.73 10.09
N ASP A 58 19.06 19.48 10.18
CA ASP A 58 20.38 18.95 10.57
C ASP A 58 20.47 18.54 12.05
N ARG A 59 19.49 18.95 12.86
CA ARG A 59 19.45 18.72 14.31
C ARG A 59 18.03 18.54 14.81
N ALA A 60 17.88 17.90 15.96
CA ALA A 60 16.57 17.69 16.57
C ALA A 60 15.88 19.02 16.92
N MET A 61 14.59 19.14 16.59
CA MET A 61 13.79 20.37 16.70
C MET A 61 12.79 20.28 17.85
N THR A 62 12.57 21.40 18.53
CA THR A 62 11.50 21.54 19.55
C THR A 62 10.14 21.72 18.89
N ALA A 63 9.04 21.41 19.59
CA ALA A 63 7.68 21.60 19.08
C ALA A 63 7.36 23.06 18.75
N GLU A 64 7.92 24.01 19.51
CA GLU A 64 7.79 25.46 19.31
C GLU A 64 8.43 25.88 17.98
N ALA A 65 9.65 25.41 17.72
CA ALA A 65 10.36 25.67 16.46
C ALA A 65 9.64 25.07 15.25
N LEU A 66 9.10 23.85 15.36
CA LEU A 66 8.30 23.23 14.30
C LEU A 66 7.00 24.01 14.05
N THR A 67 6.35 24.46 15.12
CA THR A 67 5.10 25.24 15.05
C THR A 67 5.32 26.62 14.42
N ALA A 68 6.47 27.25 14.66
CA ALA A 68 6.84 28.51 14.03
C ALA A 68 7.11 28.37 12.52
N ALA A 69 7.40 27.17 12.03
CA ALA A 69 7.76 26.88 10.65
C ALA A 69 6.67 26.13 9.85
N LEU A 70 5.45 26.02 10.39
CA LEU A 70 4.33 25.37 9.70
C LEU A 70 3.99 26.05 8.38
N LEU A 71 3.43 25.27 7.44
CA LEU A 71 3.00 25.78 6.13
C LEU A 71 1.93 26.88 6.21
N CYS A 72 1.10 26.85 7.25
CA CYS A 72 0.09 27.86 7.54
C CYS A 72 0.25 28.37 8.98
N PRO A 73 0.29 29.70 9.21
CA PRO A 73 0.42 30.27 10.55
C PRO A 73 -0.73 29.85 11.47
N ALA A 74 -0.38 29.34 12.66
CA ALA A 74 -1.37 28.97 13.67
C ALA A 74 -1.90 30.24 14.40
N PRO A 75 -3.23 30.45 14.48
CA PRO A 75 -3.81 31.59 15.19
C PRO A 75 -3.47 31.61 16.69
N ALA A 76 -3.20 30.45 17.30
CA ALA A 76 -2.81 30.30 18.69
C ALA A 76 -1.50 29.49 18.80
N PRO A 77 -0.32 30.11 18.61
CA PRO A 77 0.96 29.40 18.49
C PRO A 77 1.32 28.53 19.70
N ALA A 78 1.04 29.00 20.93
CA ALA A 78 1.34 28.23 22.14
C ALA A 78 0.47 26.96 22.25
N ALA A 79 -0.81 27.05 21.91
CA ALA A 79 -1.71 25.89 21.90
C ALA A 79 -1.33 24.91 20.77
N ALA A 80 -0.98 25.44 19.59
CA ALA A 80 -0.50 24.63 18.47
C ALA A 80 0.81 23.89 18.82
N ALA A 81 1.78 24.55 19.45
CA ALA A 81 3.01 23.91 19.91
C ALA A 81 2.76 22.78 20.91
N ALA A 82 1.82 22.98 21.86
CA ALA A 82 1.43 21.94 22.79
C ALA A 82 0.75 20.73 22.08
N MET A 83 -0.04 20.96 21.03
CA MET A 83 -0.64 19.89 20.23
C MET A 83 0.39 19.17 19.36
N VAL A 84 1.31 19.90 18.72
CA VAL A 84 2.44 19.35 17.96
C VAL A 84 3.32 18.49 18.85
N ASP A 85 3.66 18.94 20.06
CA ASP A 85 4.41 18.15 21.04
C ASP A 85 3.69 16.83 21.39
N ARG A 86 2.36 16.86 21.58
CA ARG A 86 1.58 15.64 21.86
C ARG A 86 1.58 14.67 20.68
N MET A 87 1.39 15.17 19.45
CA MET A 87 1.45 14.35 18.23
C MET A 87 2.82 13.71 18.06
N LEU A 88 3.90 14.48 18.23
CA LEU A 88 5.26 13.97 18.05
C LEU A 88 5.68 13.00 19.16
N ARG A 89 5.26 13.18 20.41
CA ARG A 89 5.44 12.16 21.46
C ARG A 89 4.72 10.87 21.12
N PHE A 90 3.48 10.96 20.64
CA PHE A 90 2.71 9.81 20.23
C PHE A 90 3.38 9.09 19.04
N LEU A 91 3.84 9.82 18.03
CA LEU A 91 4.59 9.23 16.92
C LEU A 91 5.94 8.63 17.37
N ALA A 92 6.59 9.24 18.37
CA ALA A 92 7.81 8.68 18.96
C ALA A 92 7.56 7.35 19.69
N SER A 93 6.41 7.20 20.36
CA SER A 93 6.04 5.91 20.98
C SER A 93 5.75 4.81 19.97
N HIS A 94 5.63 5.14 18.68
CA HIS A 94 5.47 4.21 17.56
C HIS A 94 6.74 4.07 16.71
N GLY A 95 7.86 4.68 17.12
CA GLY A 95 9.11 4.65 16.36
C GLY A 95 9.08 5.46 15.05
N VAL A 96 8.04 6.28 14.84
CA VAL A 96 7.90 7.11 13.62
C VAL A 96 8.84 8.31 13.65
N VAL A 97 9.04 8.91 14.82
CA VAL A 97 10.05 9.95 15.04
C VAL A 97 10.91 9.59 16.26
N ARG A 98 12.08 10.20 16.39
CA ARG A 98 12.90 10.10 17.60
C ARG A 98 12.56 11.25 18.54
N CYS A 99 12.49 11.00 19.84
CA CYS A 99 12.30 12.01 20.87
C CYS A 99 13.41 11.88 21.90
N ALA A 100 14.10 12.97 22.20
CA ALA A 100 15.05 13.08 23.30
C ALA A 100 14.59 14.16 24.28
N THR A 101 14.75 13.89 25.57
CA THR A 101 14.45 14.84 26.64
C THR A 101 15.76 15.35 27.23
N GLU A 102 16.02 16.65 27.10
CA GLU A 102 17.12 17.31 27.80
C GLU A 102 16.61 17.73 29.18
N SER A 103 17.21 17.18 30.24
CA SER A 103 17.13 17.77 31.57
C SER A 103 18.12 18.93 31.62
N GLU A 104 17.65 20.17 31.76
CA GLU A 104 18.57 21.25 32.11
C GLU A 104 19.27 20.90 33.44
N GLU A 105 20.55 21.26 33.54
CA GLU A 105 21.33 21.10 34.76
C GLU A 105 20.57 21.72 35.95
N LEU A 106 20.61 21.04 37.10
CA LEU A 106 20.03 21.48 38.37
C LEU A 106 20.49 22.92 38.70
N GLY A 107 19.70 23.93 38.31
CA GLY A 107 20.08 25.33 38.49
C GLY A 107 19.26 26.38 37.72
N SER A 108 18.47 26.02 36.70
CA SER A 108 17.46 26.93 36.14
C SER A 108 16.15 26.79 36.92
N ASP A 109 15.61 27.92 37.40
CA ASP A 109 14.48 27.99 38.36
C ASP A 109 13.13 27.51 37.79
N ASP A 110 13.10 26.98 36.57
CA ASP A 110 11.86 26.64 35.85
C ASP A 110 11.68 25.15 35.54
N GLY A 111 12.67 24.27 35.80
CA GLY A 111 12.51 22.80 35.75
C GLY A 111 11.88 22.19 34.48
N LYS A 112 11.79 22.96 33.38
CA LYS A 112 11.08 22.57 32.16
C LYS A 112 12.00 21.66 31.33
N SER A 113 11.76 20.36 31.39
CA SER A 113 12.39 19.40 30.48
C SER A 113 12.05 19.78 29.02
N CYS A 114 13.05 20.06 28.20
CA CYS A 114 12.86 20.39 26.78
C CYS A 114 12.92 19.11 25.95
N ARG A 115 11.88 18.83 25.15
CA ARG A 115 11.86 17.71 24.20
C ARG A 115 12.28 18.17 22.82
N ARG A 116 13.12 17.36 22.18
CA ARG A 116 13.55 17.56 20.79
C ARG A 116 13.22 16.34 19.95
N TYR A 117 12.76 16.58 18.74
CA TYR A 117 12.31 15.58 17.79
C TYR A 117 13.20 15.54 16.56
N ALA A 118 13.48 14.34 16.06
CA ALA A 118 14.21 14.13 14.83
C ALA A 118 13.55 13.03 13.99
N ALA A 119 13.78 13.05 12.67
CA ALA A 119 13.30 11.98 11.80
C ALA A 119 13.85 10.61 12.23
N ALA A 120 12.99 9.59 12.27
CA ALA A 120 13.40 8.19 12.31
C ALA A 120 13.53 7.66 10.86
N PRO A 121 14.12 6.46 10.63
CA PRO A 121 14.31 5.96 9.27
C PRO A 121 13.02 5.85 8.44
N VAL A 122 11.87 5.56 9.08
CA VAL A 122 10.58 5.47 8.40
C VAL A 122 10.09 6.81 7.83
N CYS A 123 10.50 7.95 8.41
CA CYS A 123 10.14 9.28 7.92
C CYS A 123 10.49 9.49 6.44
N LYS A 124 11.55 8.84 5.94
CA LYS A 124 11.94 8.91 4.52
C LYS A 124 10.78 8.56 3.58
N TRP A 125 9.94 7.61 3.96
CA TRP A 125 8.78 7.15 3.17
C TRP A 125 7.59 8.10 3.25
N PHE A 126 7.60 9.06 4.19
CA PHE A 126 6.55 10.05 4.44
C PHE A 126 6.88 11.45 3.90
N ALA A 127 7.95 11.60 3.13
CA ALA A 127 8.31 12.86 2.49
C ALA A 127 7.28 13.24 1.41
N ARG A 128 6.90 14.52 1.34
CA ARG A 128 6.04 15.04 0.25
C ARG A 128 6.80 15.25 -1.05
N GLY A 129 8.07 15.65 -0.94
CA GLY A 129 8.91 15.99 -2.09
C GLY A 129 10.25 15.25 -2.06
N GLY A 130 10.63 14.64 -3.18
CA GLY A 130 12.05 14.43 -3.52
C GLY A 130 12.58 13.00 -3.57
N GLY A 131 11.77 11.98 -3.32
CA GLY A 131 12.14 10.59 -3.61
C GLY A 131 11.13 9.95 -4.55
N VAL A 132 11.62 9.16 -5.51
CA VAL A 132 10.80 8.25 -6.36
C VAL A 132 9.96 7.29 -5.48
N GLU A 133 10.29 7.13 -4.21
CA GLU A 133 9.67 6.21 -3.27
C GLU A 133 8.99 6.98 -2.10
N SER A 134 7.68 7.27 -2.23
CA SER A 134 6.85 7.84 -1.16
C SER A 134 5.57 7.01 -1.00
N VAL A 135 5.15 6.74 0.23
CA VAL A 135 3.87 6.05 0.52
C VAL A 135 2.75 7.04 0.86
N VAL A 136 3.02 8.34 0.82
CA VAL A 136 2.07 9.39 1.23
C VAL A 136 0.77 9.37 0.42
N PRO A 137 0.80 9.30 -0.93
CA PRO A 137 -0.45 9.29 -1.70
C PRO A 137 -1.32 8.08 -1.39
N MET A 138 -0.71 6.89 -1.25
CA MET A 138 -1.42 5.69 -0.78
C MET A 138 -2.02 5.90 0.63
N GLY A 139 -1.26 6.46 1.57
CA GLY A 139 -1.75 6.77 2.91
C GLY A 139 -2.94 7.74 2.89
N PHE A 140 -2.94 8.74 2.01
CA PHE A 140 -4.05 9.68 1.83
C PHE A 140 -5.28 9.03 1.20
N TRP A 141 -5.10 8.10 0.26
CA TRP A 141 -6.20 7.27 -0.23
C TRP A 141 -6.83 6.45 0.89
N MET A 142 -6.03 5.72 1.65
CA MET A 142 -6.48 4.85 2.76
C MET A 142 -7.20 5.64 3.87
N THR A 143 -6.78 6.87 4.14
CA THR A 143 -7.36 7.75 5.17
C THR A 143 -8.38 8.75 4.62
N SER A 144 -8.72 8.65 3.33
CA SER A 144 -9.73 9.51 2.72
C SER A 144 -11.11 9.23 3.32
N THR A 145 -11.97 10.24 3.36
CA THR A 145 -13.37 10.05 3.78
C THR A 145 -14.09 9.02 2.93
N THR A 146 -13.73 8.93 1.64
CA THR A 146 -14.27 7.93 0.71
C THR A 146 -13.96 6.52 1.17
N ASN A 147 -12.68 6.25 1.46
CA ASN A 147 -12.24 4.94 1.93
C ASN A 147 -12.84 4.61 3.30
N MET A 148 -12.85 5.57 4.24
CA MET A 148 -13.42 5.38 5.58
C MET A 148 -14.92 5.05 5.56
N GLU A 149 -15.70 5.70 4.70
CA GLU A 149 -17.13 5.40 4.54
C GLU A 149 -17.32 3.98 3.97
N THR A 150 -16.47 3.54 3.04
CA THR A 150 -16.47 2.17 2.52
C THR A 150 -16.22 1.15 3.65
N TRP A 151 -15.26 1.41 4.55
CA TRP A 151 -15.03 0.56 5.73
C TRP A 151 -16.25 0.47 6.66
N HIS A 152 -16.98 1.56 6.85
CA HIS A 152 -18.21 1.57 7.65
C HIS A 152 -19.31 0.67 7.06
N ASN A 153 -19.25 0.38 5.76
CA ASN A 153 -20.22 -0.44 5.05
C ASN A 153 -19.86 -1.94 4.97
N ILE A 154 -18.74 -2.41 5.55
CA ILE A 154 -18.34 -3.84 5.51
C ILE A 154 -19.45 -4.77 5.97
N LYS A 155 -19.91 -4.60 7.21
CA LYS A 155 -20.92 -5.49 7.83
C LYS A 155 -22.16 -5.59 6.95
N ASP A 156 -22.53 -4.45 6.41
CA ASP A 156 -23.72 -4.24 5.62
C ASP A 156 -23.60 -4.80 4.19
N GLY A 157 -22.40 -4.79 3.59
CA GLY A 157 -22.09 -5.48 2.34
C GLY A 157 -22.01 -7.00 2.52
N VAL A 158 -21.38 -7.48 3.59
CA VAL A 158 -21.30 -8.92 3.92
C VAL A 158 -22.68 -9.54 4.09
N LEU A 159 -23.58 -8.88 4.82
CA LEU A 159 -24.95 -9.39 5.04
C LEU A 159 -25.77 -9.44 3.75
N ALA A 160 -25.53 -8.51 2.81
CA ALA A 160 -26.24 -8.45 1.55
C ALA A 160 -25.58 -9.29 0.44
N GLY A 161 -24.31 -9.67 0.59
CA GLY A 161 -23.51 -10.22 -0.51
C GLY A 161 -23.17 -9.18 -1.58
N GLU A 162 -23.14 -7.89 -1.20
CA GLU A 162 -22.90 -6.75 -2.07
C GLU A 162 -21.54 -6.10 -1.78
N THR A 163 -21.02 -5.35 -2.74
CA THR A 163 -19.79 -4.57 -2.60
C THR A 163 -19.99 -3.44 -1.56
N PRO A 164 -19.17 -3.36 -0.49
CA PRO A 164 -19.25 -2.28 0.50
C PRO A 164 -19.15 -0.88 -0.11
N PHE A 165 -18.29 -0.69 -1.13
CA PHE A 165 -18.17 0.57 -1.86
C PHE A 165 -19.47 0.95 -2.58
N ASP A 166 -20.05 0.02 -3.34
CA ASP A 166 -21.30 0.26 -4.10
C ASP A 166 -22.44 0.60 -3.15
N LYS A 167 -22.47 0.00 -1.95
CA LYS A 167 -23.46 0.32 -0.92
C LYS A 167 -23.29 1.74 -0.36
N ALA A 168 -22.05 2.20 -0.21
CA ALA A 168 -21.73 3.55 0.27
C ALA A 168 -22.02 4.65 -0.77
N TYR A 169 -21.74 4.37 -2.05
CA TYR A 169 -21.71 5.39 -3.12
C TYR A 169 -22.71 5.17 -4.26
N GLY A 170 -23.42 4.04 -4.28
CA GLY A 170 -24.46 3.71 -5.25
C GLY A 170 -23.96 3.28 -6.63
N MET A 171 -22.64 3.11 -6.82
CA MET A 171 -22.04 2.72 -8.11
C MET A 171 -20.66 2.08 -7.90
N PRO A 172 -20.15 1.30 -8.90
CA PRO A 172 -18.81 0.72 -8.86
C PRO A 172 -17.68 1.75 -8.75
N VAL A 173 -16.57 1.37 -8.11
CA VAL A 173 -15.45 2.27 -7.83
C VAL A 173 -14.89 2.96 -9.08
N PHE A 174 -14.69 2.26 -10.19
CA PHE A 174 -14.14 2.87 -11.40
C PHE A 174 -15.14 3.80 -12.12
N GLU A 175 -16.44 3.56 -11.99
CA GLU A 175 -17.46 4.50 -12.46
C GLU A 175 -17.47 5.77 -11.59
N TYR A 176 -17.39 5.60 -10.28
CA TYR A 176 -17.28 6.70 -9.33
C TYR A 176 -16.05 7.56 -9.58
N LEU A 177 -14.88 6.95 -9.81
CA LEU A 177 -13.64 7.67 -10.12
C LEU A 177 -13.76 8.41 -11.46
N GLY A 178 -14.40 7.81 -12.47
CA GLY A 178 -14.71 8.49 -13.73
C GLY A 178 -15.61 9.72 -13.55
N ALA A 179 -16.52 9.71 -12.57
CA ALA A 179 -17.41 10.83 -12.26
C ALA A 179 -16.82 11.87 -11.26
N ASN A 180 -15.81 11.49 -10.47
CA ASN A 180 -15.22 12.33 -9.42
C ASN A 180 -13.73 12.59 -9.68
N GLY A 181 -13.42 13.68 -10.39
CA GLY A 181 -12.06 14.03 -10.77
C GLY A 181 -11.07 14.16 -9.60
N THR A 182 -11.51 14.68 -8.45
CA THR A 182 -10.64 14.83 -7.26
C THR A 182 -10.23 13.46 -6.71
N MET A 183 -11.18 12.53 -6.60
CA MET A 183 -10.89 11.17 -6.13
C MET A 183 -10.12 10.37 -7.18
N ASN A 184 -10.39 10.58 -8.46
CA ASN A 184 -9.61 9.99 -9.56
C ASN A 184 -8.13 10.36 -9.47
N THR A 185 -7.84 11.65 -9.30
CA THR A 185 -6.45 12.12 -9.14
C THR A 185 -5.78 11.49 -7.92
N LEU A 186 -6.46 11.47 -6.77
CA LEU A 186 -5.92 10.86 -5.56
C LEU A 186 -5.64 9.36 -5.74
N PHE A 187 -6.56 8.62 -6.37
CA PHE A 187 -6.39 7.21 -6.68
C PHE A 187 -5.20 6.98 -7.63
N ASN A 188 -5.10 7.77 -8.70
CA ASN A 188 -4.01 7.67 -9.68
C ASN A 188 -2.65 8.00 -9.05
N GLU A 189 -2.57 9.00 -8.16
CA GLU A 189 -1.36 9.31 -7.40
C GLU A 189 -1.00 8.19 -6.41
N ALA A 190 -1.99 7.60 -5.73
CA ALA A 190 -1.80 6.44 -4.86
C ALA A 190 -1.22 5.25 -5.63
N MET A 191 -1.84 4.88 -6.76
CA MET A 191 -1.39 3.79 -7.62
C MET A 191 0.00 4.04 -8.20
N ALA A 192 0.28 5.26 -8.66
CA ALA A 192 1.60 5.62 -9.18
C ALA A 192 2.68 5.51 -8.09
N SER A 193 2.42 6.06 -6.90
CA SER A 193 3.36 6.05 -5.77
C SER A 193 3.73 4.63 -5.31
N HIS A 194 2.74 3.75 -5.23
CA HIS A 194 2.96 2.36 -4.87
C HIS A 194 3.63 1.59 -6.02
N SER A 195 3.26 1.88 -7.28
CA SER A 195 3.87 1.27 -8.46
C SER A 195 5.35 1.60 -8.56
N MET A 196 5.78 2.81 -8.18
CA MET A 196 7.21 3.15 -8.15
C MET A 196 8.01 2.26 -7.19
N ILE A 197 7.47 1.96 -6.01
CA ILE A 197 8.13 1.11 -5.02
C ILE A 197 8.25 -0.33 -5.53
N ILE A 198 7.15 -0.90 -6.03
CA ILE A 198 7.14 -2.28 -6.53
C ILE A 198 7.98 -2.41 -7.80
N THR A 199 7.83 -1.49 -8.76
CA THR A 199 8.54 -1.56 -10.04
C THR A 199 10.04 -1.39 -9.86
N LYS A 200 10.49 -0.58 -8.89
CA LYS A 200 11.91 -0.50 -8.57
C LYS A 200 12.47 -1.85 -8.09
N ARG A 201 11.77 -2.54 -7.19
CA ARG A 201 12.16 -3.88 -6.72
C ARG A 201 12.08 -4.92 -7.82
N LEU A 202 11.04 -4.84 -8.67
CA LEU A 202 10.89 -5.67 -9.86
C LEU A 202 12.13 -5.55 -10.75
N LEU A 203 12.50 -4.33 -11.11
CA LEU A 203 13.62 -4.05 -11.99
C LEU A 203 15.00 -4.44 -11.42
N GLU A 204 15.13 -4.51 -10.09
CA GLU A 204 16.34 -5.01 -9.42
C GLU A 204 16.53 -6.52 -9.64
N VAL A 205 15.46 -7.34 -9.61
CA VAL A 205 15.55 -8.81 -9.58
C VAL A 205 14.99 -9.53 -10.82
N PHE A 206 14.06 -8.92 -11.54
CA PHE A 206 13.33 -9.51 -12.65
C PHE A 206 13.95 -9.13 -14.00
N ARG A 207 14.24 -10.16 -14.82
CA ARG A 207 14.88 -10.03 -16.14
C ARG A 207 13.97 -10.47 -17.29
N GLY A 208 12.69 -10.76 -17.00
CA GLY A 208 11.73 -11.22 -18.00
C GLY A 208 11.47 -10.25 -19.15
N PHE A 209 11.90 -8.98 -19.06
CA PHE A 209 11.70 -7.99 -20.12
C PHE A 209 12.77 -7.98 -21.23
N GLU A 210 13.93 -8.64 -21.04
CA GLU A 210 15.11 -8.48 -21.91
C GLU A 210 14.87 -8.83 -23.39
N ASN A 211 13.98 -9.78 -23.67
CA ASN A 211 13.82 -10.38 -25.00
C ASN A 211 12.60 -9.90 -25.79
N TYR A 212 11.89 -8.88 -25.29
CA TYR A 212 10.67 -8.38 -25.94
C TYR A 212 10.92 -7.06 -26.66
N SER A 213 10.27 -6.85 -27.80
CA SER A 213 10.32 -5.59 -28.56
C SER A 213 9.12 -4.70 -28.24
N VAL A 214 7.95 -5.31 -28.01
CA VAL A 214 6.71 -4.60 -27.65
C VAL A 214 6.15 -5.14 -26.34
N LEU A 215 6.04 -4.27 -25.33
CA LEU A 215 5.42 -4.58 -24.03
C LEU A 215 4.11 -3.81 -23.89
N VAL A 216 3.04 -4.50 -23.52
CA VAL A 216 1.73 -3.89 -23.21
C VAL A 216 1.49 -3.91 -21.71
N ASP A 217 1.28 -2.76 -21.09
CA ASP A 217 0.86 -2.61 -19.69
C ASP A 217 -0.65 -2.38 -19.66
N VAL A 218 -1.41 -3.40 -19.28
CA VAL A 218 -2.88 -3.38 -19.24
C VAL A 218 -3.32 -2.91 -17.86
N GLY A 219 -4.15 -1.87 -17.83
CA GLY A 219 -4.43 -1.09 -16.63
C GLY A 219 -3.18 -0.37 -16.12
N GLY A 220 -2.36 0.13 -17.04
CA GLY A 220 -1.08 0.79 -16.72
C GLY A 220 -1.22 2.19 -16.10
N GLY A 221 -2.45 2.69 -15.93
CA GLY A 221 -2.73 3.95 -15.27
C GLY A 221 -2.13 5.13 -16.00
N ASN A 222 -1.40 5.97 -15.25
CA ASN A 222 -0.67 7.10 -15.81
C ASN A 222 0.64 6.70 -16.55
N GLY A 223 0.95 5.41 -16.66
CA GLY A 223 2.15 4.89 -17.35
C GLY A 223 3.42 4.84 -16.52
N THR A 224 3.36 5.05 -15.20
CA THR A 224 4.53 5.05 -14.30
C THR A 224 5.34 3.74 -14.41
N THR A 225 4.68 2.59 -14.39
CA THR A 225 5.34 1.26 -14.50
C THR A 225 6.07 1.14 -15.84
N MET A 226 5.36 1.41 -16.94
CA MET A 226 5.93 1.38 -18.28
C MET A 226 7.11 2.35 -18.47
N GLN A 227 7.01 3.56 -17.92
CA GLN A 227 8.12 4.54 -17.94
C GLN A 227 9.36 3.99 -17.25
N MET A 228 9.21 3.40 -16.06
CA MET A 228 10.31 2.83 -15.31
C MET A 228 10.94 1.64 -16.03
N ILE A 229 10.12 0.72 -16.58
CA ILE A 229 10.64 -0.44 -17.33
C ILE A 229 11.47 0.04 -18.52
N ARG A 230 10.95 0.97 -19.31
CA ARG A 230 11.67 1.48 -20.49
C ARG A 230 12.93 2.27 -20.16
N SER A 231 13.01 2.88 -18.97
CA SER A 231 14.25 3.53 -18.52
C SER A 231 15.41 2.54 -18.33
N GLN A 232 15.12 1.25 -18.15
CA GLN A 232 16.13 0.19 -18.06
C GLN A 232 16.25 -0.65 -19.34
N TYR A 233 15.15 -0.78 -20.10
CA TYR A 233 15.09 -1.54 -21.35
C TYR A 233 14.69 -0.62 -22.51
N GLU A 234 15.63 0.21 -22.96
CA GLU A 234 15.37 1.26 -23.97
C GLU A 234 14.92 0.71 -25.34
N ASN A 235 15.20 -0.57 -25.62
CA ASN A 235 14.77 -1.27 -26.83
C ASN A 235 13.27 -1.61 -26.87
N ILE A 236 12.57 -1.51 -25.74
CA ILE A 236 11.15 -1.80 -25.65
C ILE A 236 10.33 -0.62 -26.15
N SER A 237 9.45 -0.88 -27.11
CA SER A 237 8.31 -0.01 -27.42
C SER A 237 7.17 -0.33 -26.45
N GLY A 238 6.74 0.66 -25.68
CA GLY A 238 5.71 0.48 -24.66
C GLY A 238 4.32 0.81 -25.18
N ILE A 239 3.31 0.05 -24.74
CA ILE A 239 1.90 0.42 -24.87
C ILE A 239 1.33 0.52 -23.46
N ASN A 240 0.95 1.71 -23.03
CA ASN A 240 0.16 1.91 -21.81
C ASN A 240 -1.32 1.85 -22.18
N TYR A 241 -2.04 0.83 -21.71
CA TYR A 241 -3.43 0.56 -22.08
C TYR A 241 -4.36 0.66 -20.87
N ASP A 242 -5.34 1.55 -20.91
CA ASP A 242 -6.30 1.75 -19.81
C ASP A 242 -7.62 2.34 -20.31
N LEU A 243 -8.57 2.56 -19.39
CA LEU A 243 -9.86 3.19 -19.66
C LEU A 243 -9.68 4.62 -20.20
N PRO A 244 -10.61 5.13 -21.04
CA PRO A 244 -10.49 6.44 -21.66
C PRO A 244 -10.26 7.61 -20.69
N HIS A 245 -10.92 7.61 -19.52
CA HIS A 245 -10.79 8.69 -18.54
C HIS A 245 -9.44 8.65 -17.79
N VAL A 246 -8.79 7.49 -17.72
CA VAL A 246 -7.45 7.32 -17.12
C VAL A 246 -6.40 7.78 -18.10
N ILE A 247 -6.46 7.30 -19.35
CA ILE A 247 -5.54 7.71 -20.42
C ILE A 247 -5.59 9.22 -20.68
N ALA A 248 -6.76 9.86 -20.56
CA ALA A 248 -6.89 11.31 -20.70
C ALA A 248 -6.06 12.12 -19.67
N GLN A 249 -5.64 11.52 -18.55
CA GLN A 249 -4.79 12.13 -17.53
C GLN A 249 -3.31 11.74 -17.65
N ALA A 250 -2.98 10.78 -18.51
CA ALA A 250 -1.61 10.31 -18.67
C ALA A 250 -0.76 11.38 -19.37
N SER A 251 0.42 11.67 -18.82
CA SER A 251 1.38 12.55 -19.46
C SER A 251 2.14 11.79 -20.55
N PRO A 252 2.48 12.43 -21.70
CA PRO A 252 3.26 11.76 -22.74
C PRO A 252 4.60 11.22 -22.21
N ILE A 253 4.90 9.97 -22.57
CA ILE A 253 6.17 9.31 -22.27
C ILE A 253 6.83 8.93 -23.61
N GLU A 254 8.05 9.41 -23.86
CA GLU A 254 8.79 9.13 -25.10
C GLU A 254 8.88 7.62 -25.34
N GLY A 255 8.46 7.10 -26.50
CA GLY A 255 8.51 5.66 -26.82
C GLY A 255 7.45 4.80 -26.13
N VAL A 256 6.45 5.43 -25.52
CA VAL A 256 5.22 4.78 -25.04
C VAL A 256 4.02 5.34 -25.78
N GLU A 257 3.19 4.46 -26.33
CA GLU A 257 1.88 4.81 -26.86
C GLU A 257 0.82 4.67 -25.75
N HIS A 258 0.02 5.71 -25.54
CA HIS A 258 -1.13 5.66 -24.65
C HIS A 258 -2.38 5.29 -25.43
N VAL A 259 -2.95 4.12 -25.14
CA VAL A 259 -4.10 3.56 -25.86
C VAL A 259 -5.28 3.45 -24.92
N ALA A 260 -6.39 4.11 -25.27
CA ALA A 260 -7.63 4.00 -24.53
C ALA A 260 -8.47 2.81 -25.01
N GLY A 261 -8.97 2.00 -24.08
CA GLY A 261 -9.88 0.91 -24.41
C GLY A 261 -10.38 0.16 -23.17
N ASN A 262 -10.95 -1.01 -23.43
CA ASN A 262 -11.48 -1.90 -22.40
C ASN A 262 -10.87 -3.30 -22.57
N MET A 263 -10.10 -3.75 -21.57
CA MET A 263 -9.44 -5.06 -21.58
C MET A 263 -10.39 -6.26 -21.69
N PHE A 264 -11.68 -6.07 -21.37
CA PHE A 264 -12.69 -7.10 -21.56
C PHE A 264 -13.10 -7.28 -23.03
N ASP A 265 -12.84 -6.29 -23.89
CA ASP A 265 -13.21 -6.33 -25.30
C ASP A 265 -12.02 -6.78 -26.16
N ASN A 266 -10.87 -6.13 -25.98
CA ASN A 266 -9.61 -6.52 -26.59
C ASN A 266 -8.42 -5.96 -25.81
N ILE A 267 -7.23 -6.48 -26.12
CA ILE A 267 -5.94 -6.00 -25.62
C ILE A 267 -5.04 -5.76 -26.84
N PRO A 268 -4.28 -4.65 -26.89
CA PRO A 268 -3.31 -4.40 -27.95
C PRO A 268 -2.30 -5.55 -28.12
N ARG A 269 -1.83 -5.77 -29.35
CA ARG A 269 -0.82 -6.80 -29.62
C ARG A 269 0.56 -6.38 -29.10
N GLY A 270 1.28 -7.32 -28.50
CA GLY A 270 2.68 -7.16 -28.09
C GLY A 270 3.33 -8.52 -27.89
N ASP A 271 4.66 -8.54 -27.72
CA ASP A 271 5.42 -9.75 -27.46
C ASP A 271 5.24 -10.22 -26.01
N ALA A 272 5.03 -9.27 -25.11
CA ALA A 272 4.64 -9.51 -23.73
C ALA A 272 3.55 -8.56 -23.26
N ILE A 273 2.77 -9.02 -22.29
CA ILE A 273 1.72 -8.26 -21.63
C ILE A 273 1.94 -8.33 -20.13
N ILE A 274 1.98 -7.19 -19.44
CA ILE A 274 1.99 -7.12 -17.99
C ILE A 274 0.61 -6.76 -17.45
N LEU A 275 0.16 -7.52 -16.46
CA LEU A 275 -1.05 -7.30 -15.66
C LEU A 275 -0.61 -7.03 -14.21
N LYS A 276 -0.48 -5.76 -13.82
CA LYS A 276 -0.10 -5.38 -12.45
C LYS A 276 -1.30 -4.80 -11.70
N TRP A 277 -1.78 -5.49 -10.66
CA TRP A 277 -2.95 -5.07 -9.88
C TRP A 277 -4.21 -5.00 -10.74
N ILE A 278 -4.42 -6.06 -11.52
CA ILE A 278 -5.52 -6.16 -12.47
C ILE A 278 -6.43 -7.30 -12.09
N LEU A 279 -5.89 -8.51 -11.96
CA LEU A 279 -6.72 -9.70 -11.74
C LEU A 279 -7.36 -9.68 -10.36
N HIS A 280 -6.74 -9.01 -9.38
CA HIS A 280 -7.29 -8.88 -8.05
C HIS A 280 -8.60 -8.06 -7.97
N ASN A 281 -8.92 -7.28 -9.01
CA ASN A 281 -10.14 -6.45 -9.05
C ASN A 281 -11.38 -7.26 -9.46
N TRP A 282 -11.20 -8.51 -9.91
CA TRP A 282 -12.25 -9.24 -10.62
C TRP A 282 -12.42 -10.68 -10.15
N GLY A 283 -13.63 -11.20 -10.38
CA GLY A 283 -13.94 -12.61 -10.19
C GLY A 283 -13.21 -13.51 -11.18
N ASP A 284 -13.26 -14.81 -10.92
CA ASP A 284 -12.49 -15.79 -11.69
C ASP A 284 -12.91 -15.86 -13.17
N LYS A 285 -14.20 -15.70 -13.47
CA LYS A 285 -14.71 -15.68 -14.86
C LYS A 285 -14.17 -14.49 -15.65
N GLU A 286 -14.15 -13.32 -15.01
CA GLU A 286 -13.61 -12.09 -15.56
C GLU A 286 -12.09 -12.18 -15.74
N CYS A 287 -11.37 -12.75 -14.78
CA CYS A 287 -9.94 -13.01 -14.87
C CYS A 287 -9.61 -13.92 -16.05
N VAL A 288 -10.30 -15.06 -16.20
CA VAL A 288 -10.13 -15.97 -17.33
C VAL A 288 -10.43 -15.26 -18.66
N LYS A 289 -11.43 -14.38 -18.71
CA LYS A 289 -11.74 -13.59 -19.90
C LYS A 289 -10.60 -12.62 -20.25
N ILE A 290 -10.07 -11.89 -19.28
CA ILE A 290 -8.92 -10.98 -19.48
C ILE A 290 -7.71 -11.78 -19.98
N LEU A 291 -7.38 -12.90 -19.33
CA LEU A 291 -6.27 -13.75 -19.71
C LEU A 291 -6.45 -14.36 -21.11
N LYS A 292 -7.67 -14.71 -21.54
CA LYS A 292 -7.95 -15.14 -22.92
C LYS A 292 -7.73 -14.02 -23.93
N ASN A 293 -8.05 -12.78 -23.57
CA ASN A 293 -7.73 -11.63 -24.41
C ASN A 293 -6.22 -11.40 -24.50
N CYS A 294 -5.47 -11.58 -23.40
CA CYS A 294 -4.01 -11.57 -23.43
C CYS A 294 -3.47 -12.68 -24.35
N TYR A 295 -3.95 -13.92 -24.18
CA TYR A 295 -3.57 -15.05 -25.01
C TYR A 295 -3.82 -14.79 -26.50
N THR A 296 -4.92 -14.11 -26.84
CA THR A 296 -5.24 -13.75 -28.23
C THR A 296 -4.31 -12.66 -28.79
N ALA A 297 -3.91 -11.71 -27.95
CA ALA A 297 -3.04 -10.60 -28.32
C ALA A 297 -1.55 -10.98 -28.46
N LEU A 298 -1.11 -12.05 -27.77
CA LEU A 298 0.26 -12.54 -27.79
C LEU A 298 0.60 -13.36 -29.05
N PRO A 299 1.83 -13.24 -29.59
CA PRO A 299 2.35 -14.17 -30.59
C PRO A 299 2.61 -15.56 -29.98
N VAL A 300 2.97 -16.54 -30.82
CA VAL A 300 3.52 -17.82 -30.33
C VAL A 300 4.77 -17.53 -29.52
N ASN A 301 4.91 -18.16 -28.35
CA ASN A 301 5.97 -17.90 -27.36
C ASN A 301 5.93 -16.50 -26.72
N GLY A 302 4.84 -15.74 -26.90
CA GLY A 302 4.62 -14.51 -26.14
C GLY A 302 4.26 -14.82 -24.68
N THR A 303 4.50 -13.86 -23.79
CA THR A 303 4.36 -14.07 -22.33
C THR A 303 3.38 -13.09 -21.71
N VAL A 304 2.50 -13.59 -20.84
CA VAL A 304 1.77 -12.74 -19.88
C VAL A 304 2.51 -12.75 -18.55
N ILE A 305 2.74 -11.58 -17.99
CA ILE A 305 3.41 -11.35 -16.71
C ILE A 305 2.36 -10.83 -15.75
N ILE A 306 2.04 -11.59 -14.72
CA ILE A 306 1.07 -11.21 -13.69
C ILE A 306 1.86 -10.75 -12.46
N LEU A 307 1.62 -9.52 -12.03
CA LEU A 307 2.31 -8.89 -10.90
C LEU A 307 1.28 -8.51 -9.82
N GLU A 308 1.10 -9.40 -8.85
CA GLU A 308 0.04 -9.32 -7.83
C GLU A 308 0.60 -9.65 -6.44
N TYR A 309 -0.14 -9.33 -5.38
CA TYR A 309 0.12 -9.94 -4.08
C TYR A 309 -0.33 -11.40 -4.13
N ILE A 310 0.52 -12.28 -3.62
CA ILE A 310 0.21 -13.70 -3.49
C ILE A 310 -0.05 -14.02 -2.04
N LEU A 311 -1.25 -14.52 -1.78
CA LEU A 311 -1.63 -14.98 -0.45
C LEU A 311 -0.93 -16.29 -0.12
N PRO A 312 -0.34 -16.43 1.07
CA PRO A 312 0.09 -17.74 1.54
C PRO A 312 -1.14 -18.63 1.77
N GLU A 313 -1.03 -19.92 1.43
CA GLU A 313 -2.10 -20.92 1.66
C GLU A 313 -2.52 -20.99 3.14
N THR A 314 -1.62 -20.65 4.06
CA THR A 314 -1.90 -20.49 5.49
C THR A 314 -1.41 -19.11 5.95
N PRO A 315 -2.26 -18.27 6.57
CA PRO A 315 -1.84 -16.97 7.06
C PRO A 315 -0.69 -17.06 8.05
N GLU A 316 0.29 -16.17 7.91
CA GLU A 316 1.42 -16.03 8.83
C GLU A 316 1.39 -14.67 9.53
N GLU A 317 1.87 -14.60 10.76
CA GLU A 317 1.97 -13.35 11.53
C GLU A 317 3.23 -12.54 11.14
N THR A 318 3.50 -12.41 9.84
CA THR A 318 4.59 -11.61 9.28
C THR A 318 4.08 -10.31 8.67
N LEU A 319 4.91 -9.27 8.62
CA LEU A 319 4.52 -7.99 7.99
C LEU A 319 4.16 -8.14 6.50
N ALA A 320 4.84 -9.04 5.79
CA ALA A 320 4.55 -9.29 4.37
C ALA A 320 3.20 -9.99 4.19
N SER A 321 2.89 -10.98 5.03
CA SER A 321 1.58 -11.64 5.03
C SER A 321 0.47 -10.68 5.43
N GLN A 322 0.65 -9.89 6.49
CA GLN A 322 -0.32 -8.88 6.92
C GLN A 322 -0.60 -7.86 5.82
N LEU A 323 0.43 -7.35 5.13
CA LEU A 323 0.24 -6.41 4.03
C LEU A 323 -0.55 -7.03 2.87
N ALA A 324 -0.27 -8.29 2.51
CA ALA A 324 -1.02 -8.97 1.45
C ALA A 324 -2.51 -9.14 1.82
N PHE A 325 -2.82 -9.50 3.08
CA PHE A 325 -4.20 -9.59 3.56
C PHE A 325 -4.88 -8.23 3.73
N ASP A 326 -4.14 -7.16 4.06
CA ASP A 326 -4.67 -5.80 4.07
C ASP A 326 -5.12 -5.38 2.65
N PHE A 327 -4.34 -5.74 1.62
CA PHE A 327 -4.69 -5.52 0.22
C PHE A 327 -5.88 -6.36 -0.23
N ASP A 328 -5.93 -7.65 0.15
CA ASP A 328 -7.07 -8.54 -0.14
C ASP A 328 -8.38 -8.02 0.46
N LEU A 329 -8.34 -7.60 1.72
CA LEU A 329 -9.50 -7.00 2.37
C LEU A 329 -9.90 -5.69 1.68
N GLY A 330 -8.92 -4.93 1.18
CA GLY A 330 -9.15 -3.79 0.28
C GLY A 330 -9.89 -4.20 -0.99
N MET A 331 -9.51 -5.28 -1.65
CA MET A 331 -10.22 -5.77 -2.84
C MET A 331 -11.66 -6.15 -2.52
N MET A 332 -11.90 -6.81 -1.39
CA MET A 332 -13.25 -7.13 -0.92
C MET A 332 -14.09 -5.86 -0.71
N LEU A 333 -13.49 -4.77 -0.22
CA LEU A 333 -14.18 -3.49 -0.02
C LEU A 333 -14.64 -2.83 -1.31
N PHE A 334 -13.77 -2.83 -2.32
CA PHE A 334 -14.00 -2.10 -3.57
C PHE A 334 -14.68 -2.93 -4.65
N PHE A 335 -14.63 -4.26 -4.56
CA PHE A 335 -15.10 -5.18 -5.60
C PHE A 335 -15.95 -6.35 -5.05
N GLY A 336 -16.25 -6.35 -3.75
CA GLY A 336 -17.09 -7.36 -3.11
C GLY A 336 -16.41 -8.73 -3.11
N ALA A 337 -17.20 -9.81 -3.05
CA ALA A 337 -16.68 -11.17 -3.04
C ALA A 337 -15.96 -11.59 -4.34
N SER A 338 -16.07 -10.79 -5.40
CA SER A 338 -15.46 -11.08 -6.71
C SER A 338 -13.98 -10.69 -6.74
N GLY A 339 -13.62 -9.50 -6.25
CA GLY A 339 -12.22 -9.07 -6.20
C GLY A 339 -11.50 -9.65 -4.99
N LYS A 340 -10.32 -10.22 -5.22
CA LYS A 340 -9.49 -10.88 -4.21
C LYS A 340 -8.04 -10.99 -4.66
N GLU A 341 -7.12 -10.92 -3.71
CA GLU A 341 -5.78 -11.47 -3.90
C GLU A 341 -5.89 -13.01 -3.91
N ARG A 342 -4.94 -13.68 -4.57
CA ARG A 342 -5.04 -15.13 -4.82
C ARG A 342 -3.83 -15.87 -4.30
N THR A 343 -3.99 -17.15 -4.01
CA THR A 343 -2.83 -18.02 -3.85
C THR A 343 -2.19 -18.30 -5.20
N GLU A 344 -0.92 -18.73 -5.20
CA GLU A 344 -0.22 -19.12 -6.43
C GLU A 344 -1.00 -20.21 -7.18
N LYS A 345 -1.60 -21.16 -6.47
CA LYS A 345 -2.38 -22.25 -7.05
C LYS A 345 -3.63 -21.74 -7.77
N GLU A 346 -4.40 -20.86 -7.14
CA GLU A 346 -5.57 -20.26 -7.77
C GLU A 346 -5.17 -19.47 -9.04
N LEU A 347 -4.07 -18.72 -8.97
CA LEU A 347 -3.58 -17.95 -10.12
C LEU A 347 -3.14 -18.85 -11.29
N LEU A 348 -2.43 -19.94 -10.97
CA LEU A 348 -2.06 -20.97 -11.93
C LEU A 348 -3.29 -21.58 -12.61
N GLU A 349 -4.33 -21.91 -11.84
CA GLU A 349 -5.58 -22.48 -12.38
C GLU A 349 -6.25 -21.54 -13.38
N LEU A 350 -6.34 -20.24 -13.09
CA LEU A 350 -6.90 -19.23 -14.00
C LEU A 350 -6.11 -19.13 -15.31
N ALA A 351 -4.78 -19.09 -15.23
CA ALA A 351 -3.91 -19.01 -16.40
C ALA A 351 -4.04 -20.27 -17.28
N ARG A 352 -4.10 -21.46 -16.67
CA ARG A 352 -4.31 -22.73 -17.39
C ARG A 352 -5.68 -22.79 -18.05
N GLU A 353 -6.74 -22.33 -17.38
CA GLU A 353 -8.10 -22.24 -17.97
C GLU A 353 -8.16 -21.25 -19.15
N ALA A 354 -7.37 -20.19 -19.10
CA ALA A 354 -7.24 -19.24 -20.21
C ALA A 354 -6.45 -19.76 -21.42
N GLY A 355 -5.74 -20.89 -21.27
CA GLY A 355 -5.03 -21.57 -22.35
C GLY A 355 -3.51 -21.47 -22.29
N PHE A 356 -2.93 -20.78 -21.29
CA PHE A 356 -1.48 -20.70 -21.12
C PHE A 356 -0.93 -22.07 -20.68
N SER A 357 -0.50 -22.88 -21.64
CA SER A 357 -0.03 -24.26 -21.41
C SER A 357 1.50 -24.40 -21.46
N GLY A 358 2.21 -23.33 -21.82
CA GLY A 358 3.67 -23.29 -21.90
C GLY A 358 4.36 -23.18 -20.54
N ASP A 359 5.59 -22.68 -20.59
CA ASP A 359 6.47 -22.50 -19.45
C ASP A 359 5.87 -21.53 -18.42
N TYR A 360 6.17 -21.82 -17.16
CA TYR A 360 5.74 -21.04 -16.01
C TYR A 360 6.93 -20.77 -15.09
N THR A 361 7.14 -19.49 -14.76
CA THR A 361 8.17 -19.07 -13.79
C THR A 361 7.55 -18.07 -12.80
N ALA A 362 7.90 -18.18 -11.52
CA ALA A 362 7.52 -17.22 -10.50
C ALA A 362 8.76 -16.60 -9.87
N THR A 363 8.79 -15.27 -9.77
CA THR A 363 9.89 -14.51 -9.17
C THR A 363 9.37 -13.66 -8.00
N TYR A 364 9.90 -13.88 -6.80
CA TYR A 364 9.59 -13.03 -5.65
C TYR A 364 10.15 -11.63 -5.84
N ILE A 365 9.31 -10.61 -5.64
CA ILE A 365 9.70 -9.21 -5.84
C ILE A 365 9.88 -8.50 -4.50
N PHE A 366 8.79 -8.30 -3.75
CA PHE A 366 8.79 -7.57 -2.49
C PHE A 366 7.45 -7.72 -1.77
N ALA A 367 7.47 -7.93 -0.45
CA ALA A 367 6.27 -7.91 0.40
C ALA A 367 5.11 -8.78 -0.11
N ASN A 368 5.41 -10.04 -0.47
CA ASN A 368 4.48 -11.00 -1.07
C ASN A 368 3.96 -10.62 -2.47
N VAL A 369 4.52 -9.59 -3.11
CA VAL A 369 4.33 -9.38 -4.54
C VAL A 369 5.25 -10.33 -5.31
N TRP A 370 4.68 -11.02 -6.28
CA TRP A 370 5.39 -11.95 -7.18
C TRP A 370 5.11 -11.61 -8.64
N ALA A 371 6.11 -11.78 -9.48
CA ALA A 371 5.97 -11.76 -10.93
C ALA A 371 5.82 -13.19 -11.44
N HIS A 372 4.64 -13.53 -11.98
CA HIS A 372 4.34 -14.82 -12.57
C HIS A 372 4.33 -14.72 -14.09
N GLU A 373 5.24 -15.42 -14.73
CA GLU A 373 5.40 -15.46 -16.19
C GLU A 373 4.72 -16.72 -16.73
N PHE A 374 3.81 -16.54 -17.69
CA PHE A 374 3.14 -17.62 -18.40
C PHE A 374 3.34 -17.47 -19.90
N THR A 375 4.01 -18.44 -20.52
CA THR A 375 4.22 -18.46 -21.97
C THR A 375 3.02 -19.10 -22.68
N LYS A 376 2.62 -18.49 -23.80
CA LYS A 376 1.55 -18.95 -24.68
C LYS A 376 1.89 -20.25 -25.40
#